data_AF-A0A2W1MZ04-F1
#
_entry.id   AF-A0A2W1MZ04-F1
#
_cell.length_a   1.000
_cell.length_b   1.000
_cell.length_c   1.000
_cell.angle_alpha   90.00
_cell.angle_beta   90.00
_cell.angle_gamma   90.00
#
_symmetry.space_group_name_H-M   'P 1'
#
loop_
_entity.id
_entity.type
_entity.pdbx_description
1 polymer ?
#
loop_
_entity_poly.entity_id
_entity_poly.type
_entity_poly.pdbx_seq_one_letter_code
_entity_poly.pdbx_strand_id
1 'polypeptide(L)'
;MKLRIKQIYNRLAFFALFFILILSSCDKKGVNPIPEVPVNLYINLNLPAYQNLNNPGGWAYVNGGSRGIIVYRNFNTFVALDRHTTYTPDSTCAIGVVDEENYFIINDPCSDSQYSIVDGTVTQGPAEWGLRPYFTSWDGGFSLQITN
;
A
#
# COMPACT_ATOMS: atom_id res chain seq x y z
N MET A 1 53.22 32.07 13.94
CA MET A 1 51.99 32.60 13.28
C MET A 1 51.32 31.58 12.32
N LYS A 2 52.06 30.96 11.38
CA LYS A 2 51.51 29.99 10.39
C LYS A 2 50.81 28.75 10.99
N LEU A 3 51.26 28.24 12.14
CA LEU A 3 50.67 27.07 12.81
C LEU A 3 49.27 27.32 13.38
N ARG A 4 48.97 28.54 13.88
CA ARG A 4 47.64 28.89 14.39
C ARG A 4 46.61 29.04 13.27
N ILE A 5 47.05 29.50 12.10
CA ILE A 5 46.22 29.65 10.90
C ILE A 5 45.77 28.26 10.38
N LYS A 6 46.66 27.27 10.34
CA LYS A 6 46.32 25.89 9.92
C LYS A 6 45.33 25.21 10.86
N GLN A 7 45.43 25.47 12.17
CA GLN A 7 44.48 24.97 13.17
C GLN A 7 43.09 25.59 13.02
N ILE A 8 42.99 26.86 12.59
CA ILE A 8 41.71 27.52 12.31
C ILE A 8 41.04 26.90 11.08
N TYR A 9 41.79 26.63 10.01
CA TYR A 9 41.25 25.96 8.81
C TYR A 9 40.76 24.54 9.09
N ASN A 10 41.49 23.76 9.90
CA ASN A 10 41.03 22.43 10.30
C ASN A 10 39.74 22.46 11.14
N ARG A 11 39.58 23.46 12.02
CA ARG A 11 38.35 23.64 12.81
C ARG A 11 37.17 24.06 11.92
N LEU A 12 37.39 24.95 10.96
CA LEU A 12 36.39 25.37 9.98
C LEU A 12 35.96 24.21 9.06
N ALA A 13 36.92 23.40 8.60
CA ALA A 13 36.64 22.22 7.78
C ALA A 13 35.81 21.17 8.56
N PHE A 14 36.10 20.98 9.85
CA PHE A 14 35.33 20.08 10.71
C PHE A 14 33.90 20.59 10.95
N PHE A 15 33.72 21.91 11.10
CA PHE A 15 32.41 22.53 11.25
C PHE A 15 31.59 22.47 9.95
N ALA A 16 32.23 22.63 8.79
CA ALA A 16 31.61 22.46 7.49
C ALA A 16 31.17 21.00 7.23
N LEU A 17 32.00 20.02 7.62
CA LEU A 17 31.66 18.60 7.52
C LEU A 17 30.47 18.22 8.42
N PHE A 18 30.40 18.80 9.62
CA PHE A 18 29.26 18.63 10.53
C PHE A 18 27.97 19.29 9.99
N PHE A 19 28.09 20.43 9.30
CA PHE A 19 26.96 21.12 8.67
C PHE A 19 26.38 20.38 7.45
N ILE A 20 27.18 19.56 6.76
CA ILE A 20 26.71 18.73 5.63
C ILE A 20 25.90 17.52 6.13
N LEU A 21 26.21 16.99 7.32
CA LEU A 21 25.51 15.82 7.89
C LEU A 21 24.10 16.12 8.42
N ILE A 22 23.76 17.40 8.63
CA ILE A 22 22.43 17.82 9.12
C ILE A 22 21.44 18.16 7.99
N LEU A 23 21.85 18.04 6.71
CA LEU A 23 20.99 18.28 5.55
C LEU A 23 20.30 17.01 5.01
N SER A 24 20.38 15.88 5.71
CA SER A 24 19.55 14.70 5.42
C SER A 24 18.10 14.98 5.83
N SER A 25 17.37 15.66 4.95
CA SER A 25 15.91 15.79 5.01
C SER A 25 15.31 14.40 5.03
N CYS A 26 14.71 14.03 6.15
CA CYS A 26 13.82 12.88 6.23
C CYS A 26 12.53 13.30 5.54
N ASP A 27 12.32 12.84 4.29
CA ASP A 27 11.03 12.96 3.63
C ASP A 27 10.01 12.23 4.49
N LYS A 28 9.25 13.03 5.25
CA LYS A 28 8.10 12.55 5.97
C LYS A 28 7.13 12.11 4.88
N LYS A 29 7.09 10.80 4.61
CA LYS A 29 5.92 10.21 3.96
C LYS A 29 4.72 10.76 4.75
N GLY A 30 3.93 11.62 4.10
CA GLY A 30 2.76 12.31 4.66
C GLY A 30 1.68 11.39 5.23
N VAL A 31 0.40 11.73 5.03
CA VAL A 31 -0.71 10.83 5.41
C VAL A 31 -1.12 10.06 4.16
N ASN A 32 -1.50 8.79 4.30
CA ASN A 32 -2.06 8.02 3.19
C ASN A 32 -3.26 8.83 2.60
N PRO A 33 -3.26 9.12 1.29
CA PRO A 33 -4.22 10.04 0.69
C PRO A 33 -5.64 9.46 0.58
N ILE A 34 -5.81 8.17 0.85
CA ILE A 34 -7.11 7.49 0.78
C ILE A 34 -7.91 7.76 2.06
N PRO A 35 -9.17 8.23 1.96
CA PRO A 35 -10.01 8.45 3.12
C PRO A 35 -10.27 7.14 3.88
N GLU A 36 -10.36 7.24 5.20
CA GLU A 36 -10.67 6.10 6.05
C GLU A 36 -12.18 5.91 6.14
N VAL A 37 -12.69 5.03 5.28
CA VAL A 37 -14.11 4.62 5.31
C VAL A 37 -14.29 3.49 6.31
N PRO A 38 -15.25 3.59 7.26
CA PRO A 38 -15.55 2.50 8.19
C PRO A 38 -16.03 1.24 7.46
N VAL A 39 -15.44 0.11 7.78
CA VAL A 39 -15.75 -1.20 7.22
C VAL A 39 -15.98 -2.18 8.36
N ASN A 40 -17.11 -2.88 8.34
CA ASN A 40 -17.38 -4.05 9.17
C ASN A 40 -18.35 -4.95 8.40
N LEU A 41 -17.79 -5.87 7.61
CA LEU A 41 -18.52 -6.66 6.61
C LEU A 41 -18.27 -8.15 6.85
N TYR A 42 -19.25 -8.97 6.49
CA TYR A 42 -19.10 -10.42 6.41
C TYR A 42 -19.39 -10.88 4.99
N ILE A 43 -18.51 -11.70 4.42
CA ILE A 43 -18.74 -12.36 3.14
C ILE A 43 -18.88 -13.88 3.35
N ASN A 44 -19.76 -14.49 2.57
CA ASN A 44 -19.98 -15.93 2.57
C ASN A 44 -19.23 -16.58 1.39
N LEU A 45 -18.16 -17.32 1.67
CA LEU A 45 -17.28 -17.96 0.68
C LEU A 45 -17.98 -19.03 -0.19
N ASN A 46 -19.20 -19.45 0.18
CA ASN A 46 -20.01 -20.35 -0.64
C ASN A 46 -20.77 -19.64 -1.77
N LEU A 47 -20.85 -18.30 -1.75
CA LEU A 47 -21.50 -17.57 -2.82
C LEU A 47 -20.68 -17.63 -4.12
N PRO A 48 -21.31 -17.76 -5.30
CA PRO A 48 -20.61 -17.84 -6.59
C PRO A 48 -19.57 -16.74 -6.81
N ALA A 49 -19.87 -15.50 -6.38
CA ALA A 49 -18.96 -14.36 -6.50
C ALA A 49 -17.63 -14.52 -5.73
N TYR A 50 -17.57 -15.41 -4.74
CA TYR A 50 -16.43 -15.61 -3.86
C TYR A 50 -15.83 -17.01 -3.97
N GLN A 51 -16.26 -17.83 -4.93
CA GLN A 51 -15.79 -19.21 -5.08
C GLN A 51 -14.28 -19.31 -5.29
N ASN A 52 -13.68 -18.34 -5.97
CA ASN A 52 -12.23 -18.29 -6.16
C ASN A 52 -11.47 -18.21 -4.82
N LEU A 53 -12.06 -17.59 -3.78
CA LEU A 53 -11.45 -17.43 -2.46
C LEU A 53 -11.32 -18.74 -1.67
N ASN A 54 -11.92 -19.85 -2.14
CA ASN A 54 -11.77 -21.16 -1.51
C ASN A 54 -10.41 -21.82 -1.80
N ASN A 55 -9.67 -21.33 -2.80
CA ASN A 55 -8.38 -21.89 -3.19
C ASN A 55 -7.26 -20.86 -2.97
N PRO A 56 -6.09 -21.25 -2.43
CA PRO A 56 -4.91 -20.39 -2.36
C PRO A 56 -4.58 -19.76 -3.71
N GLY A 57 -4.29 -18.46 -3.72
CA GLY A 57 -4.03 -17.69 -4.93
C GLY A 57 -5.28 -17.10 -5.57
N GLY A 58 -6.48 -17.51 -5.15
CA GLY A 58 -7.72 -16.94 -5.65
C GLY A 58 -8.02 -15.56 -5.07
N TRP A 59 -8.75 -14.75 -5.83
CA TRP A 59 -9.13 -13.40 -5.46
C TRP A 59 -10.59 -13.10 -5.85
N ALA A 60 -11.18 -12.09 -5.21
CA ALA A 60 -12.51 -11.59 -5.56
C ALA A 60 -12.70 -10.12 -5.17
N TYR A 61 -13.64 -9.45 -5.83
CA TYR A 61 -14.07 -8.11 -5.47
C TYR A 61 -15.21 -8.13 -4.44
N VAL A 62 -15.13 -7.26 -3.45
CA VAL A 62 -16.15 -7.08 -2.39
C VAL A 62 -16.57 -5.62 -2.36
N ASN A 63 -17.89 -5.38 -2.19
CA ASN A 63 -18.42 -4.03 -2.02
C ASN A 63 -18.12 -3.53 -0.60
N GLY A 64 -17.59 -2.31 -0.48
CA GLY A 64 -17.16 -1.73 0.79
C GLY A 64 -15.98 -0.78 0.58
N GLY A 65 -15.44 -0.24 1.66
CA GLY A 65 -14.30 0.68 1.60
C GLY A 65 -14.60 1.96 0.82
N SER A 66 -13.56 2.64 0.38
CA SER A 66 -13.68 3.87 -0.40
C SER A 66 -14.13 3.59 -1.84
N ARG A 67 -13.56 2.58 -2.49
CA ARG A 67 -13.86 2.26 -3.90
C ARG A 67 -14.01 0.77 -4.20
N GLY A 68 -14.45 0.01 -3.20
CA GLY A 68 -14.48 -1.45 -3.24
C GLY A 68 -13.22 -2.05 -2.63
N ILE A 69 -13.26 -3.35 -2.40
CA ILE A 69 -12.20 -4.11 -1.74
C ILE A 69 -11.78 -5.26 -2.66
N ILE A 70 -10.47 -5.49 -2.79
CA ILE A 70 -9.90 -6.73 -3.32
C ILE A 70 -9.62 -7.64 -2.14
N VAL A 71 -10.14 -8.86 -2.19
CA VAL A 71 -9.80 -9.92 -1.25
C VAL A 71 -8.96 -10.96 -1.98
N TYR A 72 -7.86 -11.38 -1.37
CA TYR A 72 -6.93 -12.38 -1.88
C TYR A 72 -6.73 -13.50 -0.85
N ARG A 73 -6.81 -14.76 -1.29
CA ARG A 73 -6.58 -15.94 -0.45
C ARG A 73 -5.10 -16.26 -0.39
N ASN A 74 -4.44 -15.86 0.70
CA ASN A 74 -3.04 -16.13 0.95
C ASN A 74 -2.87 -17.40 1.79
N PHE A 75 -2.77 -18.56 1.12
CA PHE A 75 -2.72 -19.87 1.79
C PHE A 75 -3.88 -20.11 2.78
N ASN A 76 -3.61 -19.96 4.09
CA ASN A 76 -4.58 -20.16 5.17
C ASN A 76 -5.14 -18.85 5.74
N THR A 77 -4.75 -17.71 5.15
CA THR A 77 -5.19 -16.38 5.56
C THR A 77 -5.78 -15.61 4.39
N PHE A 78 -6.31 -14.43 4.66
CA PHE A 78 -6.86 -13.53 3.66
C PHE A 78 -6.21 -12.16 3.76
N VAL A 79 -5.94 -11.57 2.62
CA VAL A 79 -5.53 -10.18 2.47
C VAL A 79 -6.73 -9.41 1.91
N ALA A 80 -7.06 -8.26 2.50
CA ALA A 80 -8.12 -7.38 2.02
C ALA A 80 -7.56 -5.96 1.84
N LEU A 81 -7.72 -5.40 0.65
CA LEU A 81 -7.14 -4.11 0.24
C LEU A 81 -8.21 -3.23 -0.38
N ASP A 82 -8.26 -1.94 -0.03
CA ASP A 82 -9.08 -0.96 -0.74
C ASP A 82 -8.60 -0.85 -2.18
N ARG A 83 -9.54 -0.78 -3.12
CA ARG A 83 -9.26 -0.56 -4.54
C ARG A 83 -8.90 0.89 -4.83
N HIS A 84 -9.08 1.81 -3.91
CA HIS A 84 -8.79 3.22 -4.13
C HIS A 84 -7.27 3.44 -4.30
N THR A 85 -6.84 3.68 -5.54
CA THR A 85 -5.42 3.89 -5.87
C THR A 85 -4.93 5.26 -5.39
N THR A 86 -3.64 5.32 -5.08
CA THR A 86 -3.08 6.38 -4.23
C THR A 86 -2.38 7.50 -4.98
N TYR A 87 -2.12 7.35 -6.29
CA TYR A 87 -1.42 8.38 -7.06
C TYR A 87 -2.32 9.56 -7.42
N THR A 88 -3.52 9.29 -7.95
CA THR A 88 -4.52 10.32 -8.30
C THR A 88 -5.88 10.02 -7.64
N PRO A 89 -5.94 10.03 -6.30
CA PRO A 89 -7.10 9.53 -5.54
C PRO A 89 -8.42 10.23 -5.89
N ASP A 90 -8.39 11.49 -6.30
CA ASP A 90 -9.62 12.22 -6.66
C ASP A 90 -10.15 11.87 -8.07
N SER A 91 -9.35 11.18 -8.88
CA SER A 91 -9.73 10.80 -10.24
C SER A 91 -10.80 9.72 -10.25
N THR A 92 -11.73 9.74 -11.20
CA THR A 92 -12.79 8.73 -11.31
C THR A 92 -12.25 7.34 -11.70
N CYS A 93 -11.10 7.27 -12.36
CA CYS A 93 -10.46 6.01 -12.74
C CYS A 93 -9.65 5.36 -11.59
N ALA A 94 -9.51 6.01 -10.43
CA ALA A 94 -8.63 5.56 -9.33
C ALA A 94 -9.22 4.36 -8.59
N ILE A 95 -9.42 3.26 -9.31
CA ILE A 95 -10.05 2.02 -8.89
C ILE A 95 -9.15 0.89 -9.39
N GLY A 96 -8.34 0.34 -8.49
CA GLY A 96 -7.42 -0.76 -8.76
C GLY A 96 -8.14 -1.96 -9.36
N VAL A 97 -7.50 -2.52 -10.39
CA VAL A 97 -7.95 -3.69 -11.13
C VAL A 97 -6.86 -4.76 -11.05
N VAL A 98 -7.24 -6.00 -10.77
CA VAL A 98 -6.28 -7.10 -10.73
C VAL A 98 -5.89 -7.41 -12.17
N ASP A 99 -4.59 -7.52 -12.44
CA ASP A 99 -4.07 -7.78 -13.77
C ASP A 99 -4.51 -9.17 -14.29
N GLU A 100 -4.93 -9.25 -15.55
CA GLU A 100 -5.48 -10.49 -16.12
C GLU A 100 -4.40 -11.55 -16.45
N GLU A 101 -3.16 -11.12 -16.68
CA GLU A 101 -2.02 -11.99 -17.00
C GLU A 101 -1.24 -12.38 -15.74
N ASN A 102 -1.23 -11.51 -14.72
CA ASN A 102 -0.52 -11.72 -13.47
C ASN A 102 -1.33 -11.26 -12.25
N TYR A 103 -2.14 -12.17 -11.68
CA TYR A 103 -2.99 -11.88 -10.52
C TYR A 103 -2.25 -11.40 -9.25
N PHE A 104 -0.91 -11.44 -9.21
CA PHE A 104 -0.14 -10.84 -8.12
C PHE A 104 -0.08 -9.31 -8.19
N ILE A 105 -0.51 -8.71 -9.31
CA ILE A 105 -0.45 -7.28 -9.59
C ILE A 105 -1.85 -6.67 -9.63
N ILE A 106 -1.96 -5.49 -9.03
CA ILE A 106 -3.11 -4.59 -9.13
C ILE A 106 -2.66 -3.35 -9.89
N ASN A 107 -3.26 -3.09 -11.04
CA ASN A 107 -2.97 -1.93 -11.88
C ASN A 107 -3.83 -0.73 -11.46
N ASP A 108 -3.25 0.48 -11.46
CA ASP A 108 -3.98 1.74 -11.37
C ASP A 108 -4.45 2.18 -12.77
N PRO A 109 -5.76 2.24 -13.07
CA PRO A 109 -6.21 2.66 -14.40
C PRO A 109 -5.90 4.13 -14.73
N CYS A 110 -5.51 4.95 -13.75
CA CYS A 110 -5.16 6.35 -13.96
C CYS A 110 -3.66 6.60 -14.23
N SER A 111 -2.77 5.62 -14.01
CA SER A 111 -1.33 5.82 -14.09
C SER A 111 -0.58 4.51 -14.35
N ASP A 112 0.75 4.57 -14.44
CA ASP A 112 1.58 3.36 -14.54
C ASP A 112 1.82 2.68 -13.17
N SER A 113 1.13 3.14 -12.11
CA SER A 113 1.32 2.59 -10.77
C SER A 113 0.79 1.17 -10.68
N GLN A 114 1.55 0.32 -10.02
CA GLN A 114 1.16 -1.04 -9.70
C GLN A 114 1.34 -1.33 -8.23
N TYR A 115 0.47 -2.19 -7.72
CA TYR A 115 0.48 -2.64 -6.34
C TYR A 115 0.52 -4.17 -6.27
N SER A 116 1.17 -4.66 -5.23
CA SER A 116 1.18 -6.08 -4.87
C SER A 116 -0.17 -6.46 -4.26
N ILE A 117 -0.81 -7.52 -4.77
CA ILE A 117 -2.05 -8.06 -4.16
C ILE A 117 -1.79 -8.70 -2.78
N VAL A 118 -0.55 -9.11 -2.50
CA VAL A 118 -0.23 -9.88 -1.29
C VAL A 118 -0.13 -9.01 -0.05
N ASP A 119 0.07 -7.70 -0.21
CA ASP A 119 0.25 -6.76 0.90
C ASP A 119 -0.12 -5.30 0.58
N GLY A 120 -0.51 -4.98 -0.66
CA GLY A 120 -0.87 -3.63 -1.10
C GLY A 120 0.32 -2.70 -1.34
N THR A 121 1.57 -3.18 -1.23
CA THR A 121 2.76 -2.35 -1.45
C THR A 121 2.89 -1.90 -2.89
N VAL A 122 3.52 -0.76 -3.13
CA VAL A 122 3.80 -0.27 -4.49
C VAL A 122 4.90 -1.13 -5.11
N THR A 123 4.59 -1.77 -6.24
CA THR A 123 5.55 -2.53 -7.04
C THR A 123 6.10 -1.72 -8.22
N GLN A 124 5.32 -0.75 -8.70
CA GLN A 124 5.71 0.20 -9.74
C GLN A 124 5.09 1.57 -9.47
N GLY A 125 5.87 2.63 -9.64
CA GLY A 125 5.41 4.02 -9.46
C GLY A 125 4.58 4.52 -10.64
N PRO A 126 4.04 5.75 -10.57
CA PRO A 126 4.49 6.85 -9.72
C PRO A 126 3.90 6.94 -8.30
N ALA A 127 3.02 6.03 -7.88
CA ALA A 127 2.51 6.02 -6.51
C ALA A 127 3.63 5.87 -5.46
N GLU A 128 3.52 6.61 -4.35
CA GLU A 128 4.45 6.50 -3.20
C GLU A 128 3.83 5.76 -1.99
N TRP A 129 2.51 5.60 -2.01
CA TRP A 129 1.69 5.00 -0.97
C TRP A 129 1.11 3.68 -1.43
N GLY A 130 1.19 2.64 -0.61
CA GLY A 130 0.47 1.40 -0.86
C GLY A 130 -1.05 1.54 -0.68
N LEU A 131 -1.79 0.55 -1.18
CA LEU A 131 -3.23 0.44 -0.97
C LEU A 131 -3.55 0.28 0.52
N ARG A 132 -4.72 0.76 0.94
CA ARG A 132 -5.16 0.69 2.33
C ARG A 132 -5.57 -0.74 2.69
N PRO A 133 -4.95 -1.39 3.69
CA PRO A 133 -5.34 -2.73 4.11
C PRO A 133 -6.52 -2.71 5.08
N TYR A 134 -7.25 -3.82 5.13
CA TYR A 134 -8.26 -4.14 6.14
C TYR A 134 -7.86 -5.36 6.94
N PHE A 135 -8.30 -5.43 8.19
CA PHE A 135 -8.20 -6.62 9.02
C PHE A 135 -9.17 -7.68 8.52
N THR A 136 -8.72 -8.94 8.55
CA THR A 136 -9.51 -10.10 8.16
C THR A 136 -9.57 -11.11 9.30
N SER A 137 -10.74 -11.71 9.49
CA SER A 137 -10.94 -12.81 10.44
C SER A 137 -11.80 -13.89 9.80
N TRP A 138 -11.24 -15.09 9.67
CA TRP A 138 -11.90 -16.23 9.06
C TRP A 138 -12.27 -17.25 10.13
N ASP A 139 -13.50 -17.75 10.09
CA ASP A 139 -14.01 -18.76 11.03
C ASP A 139 -13.48 -20.19 10.75
N GLY A 140 -12.68 -20.38 9.70
CA GLY A 140 -12.21 -21.69 9.23
C GLY A 140 -13.24 -22.44 8.37
N GLY A 141 -14.42 -21.86 8.16
CA GLY A 141 -15.50 -22.37 7.33
C GLY A 141 -15.80 -21.43 6.18
N PHE A 142 -17.02 -20.89 6.14
CA PHE A 142 -17.52 -20.12 5.01
C PHE A 142 -17.65 -18.62 5.31
N SER A 143 -17.36 -18.15 6.52
CA SER A 143 -17.56 -16.74 6.89
C SER A 143 -16.22 -16.03 7.03
N LEU A 144 -16.01 -14.99 6.23
CA LEU A 144 -14.88 -14.08 6.35
C LEU A 144 -15.37 -12.70 6.78
N GLN A 145 -14.89 -12.21 7.92
CA GLN A 145 -15.08 -10.84 8.37
C GLN A 145 -13.97 -9.94 7.83
N ILE A 146 -14.34 -8.72 7.42
CA ILE A 146 -13.43 -7.64 6.98
C ILE A 146 -13.74 -6.39 7.81
N THR A 147 -12.72 -5.77 8.43
CA THR A 147 -12.89 -4.59 9.29
C THR A 147 -11.69 -3.64 9.23
N ASN A 148 -11.87 -2.39 9.64
CA ASN A 148 -10.80 -1.48 10.08
C ASN A 148 -11.11 -0.90 11.47
#